data_AF-A0A1Q3PCH9-F1
#
_entry.id   AF-A0A1Q3PCH9-F1
#
_cell.length_a   1.000
_cell.length_b   1.000
_cell.length_c   1.000
_cell.angle_alpha   90.00
_cell.angle_beta   90.00
_cell.angle_gamma   90.00
#
_symmetry.space_group_name_H-M   'P 1'
#
loop_
_entity.id
_entity.type
_entity.pdbx_description
1 polymer ?
#
loop_
_entity_poly.entity_id
_entity_poly.type
_entity_poly.pdbx_seq_one_letter_code
_entity_poly.pdbx_strand_id
1 'polypeptide(L)'
;MKKLLPFLFIIFIFSCKDATVSSRTEVCGVKDPVRNLPWLKAKIDSLKTEKQDDMLMVTVGKIKDEYVFDYTMTYMSCHVCVVYRCDGSRVDLSKLSQTEMEEFVRTVRGEKTRGPVIWPEK
;
A
#
# COMPACT_ATOMS: atom_id res chain seq x y z
N MET A 1 -1.33 -30.14 55.88
CA MET A 1 -1.51 -28.71 55.56
C MET A 1 -1.15 -28.49 54.09
N LYS A 2 -2.15 -28.23 53.25
CA LYS A 2 -2.02 -28.03 51.80
C LYS A 2 -1.44 -26.63 51.54
N LYS A 3 -0.26 -26.53 50.94
CA LYS A 3 0.23 -25.26 50.39
C LYS A 3 -0.07 -25.25 48.89
N LEU A 4 -1.22 -24.67 48.55
CA LEU A 4 -1.54 -24.20 47.21
C LEU A 4 -0.57 -23.05 46.88
N LEU A 5 0.39 -23.29 45.99
CA LEU A 5 1.15 -22.20 45.36
C LEU A 5 0.43 -21.84 44.06
N PRO A 6 0.07 -20.57 43.84
CA PRO A 6 -0.81 -20.19 42.75
C PRO A 6 -0.09 -20.29 41.42
N PHE A 7 -0.78 -20.93 40.48
CA PHE A 7 -0.52 -20.96 39.06
C PHE A 7 -0.38 -19.51 38.56
N LEU A 8 0.86 -19.05 38.39
CA LEU A 8 1.16 -17.72 37.90
C LEU A 8 0.73 -17.67 36.44
N PHE A 9 -0.41 -17.01 36.23
CA PHE A 9 -1.01 -16.67 34.95
C PHE A 9 0.05 -16.13 33.97
N ILE A 10 0.54 -17.00 33.10
CA ILE A 10 1.20 -16.59 31.86
C ILE A 10 0.07 -16.14 30.92
N ILE A 11 -0.38 -14.89 31.07
CA ILE A 11 -1.19 -14.23 30.05
C ILE A 11 -0.22 -13.77 28.98
N PHE A 12 0.10 -14.66 28.05
CA PHE A 12 0.59 -14.26 26.74
C PHE A 12 -0.56 -13.53 26.03
N ILE A 13 -0.67 -12.23 26.27
CA ILE A 13 -1.38 -11.30 25.38
C ILE A 13 -0.57 -11.20 24.08
N PHE A 14 -0.57 -12.27 23.28
CA PHE A 14 -0.37 -12.15 21.85
C PHE A 14 -1.61 -11.46 21.30
N SER A 15 -1.62 -10.12 21.37
CA SER A 15 -2.50 -9.32 20.54
C SER A 15 -2.08 -9.60 19.09
N CYS A 16 -2.77 -10.53 18.45
CA CYS A 16 -2.68 -10.72 17.01
C CYS A 16 -3.13 -9.41 16.37
N LYS A 17 -2.17 -8.55 16.00
CA LYS A 17 -2.44 -7.44 15.12
C LYS A 17 -2.78 -8.04 13.76
N ASP A 18 -3.99 -7.79 13.27
CA ASP A 18 -4.43 -8.33 11.99
C ASP A 18 -3.42 -7.97 10.89
N ALA A 19 -3.08 -8.97 10.08
CA ALA A 19 -2.13 -8.81 8.99
C ALA A 19 -2.76 -7.97 7.87
N THR A 20 -2.33 -6.71 7.77
CA THR A 20 -2.79 -5.78 6.73
C THR A 20 -2.48 -6.30 5.33
N VAL A 21 -3.19 -5.83 4.31
CA VAL A 21 -2.88 -6.17 2.91
C VAL A 21 -1.43 -5.86 2.58
N SER A 22 -0.90 -4.70 3.01
CA SER A 22 0.50 -4.33 2.81
C SER A 22 1.45 -5.37 3.42
N SER A 23 1.22 -5.81 4.66
CA SER A 23 2.12 -6.74 5.37
C SER A 23 2.32 -8.10 4.67
N ARG A 24 1.37 -8.49 3.82
CA ARG A 24 1.37 -9.73 3.03
C ARG A 24 1.80 -9.51 1.59
N THR A 25 1.94 -8.27 1.15
CA THR A 25 2.26 -7.90 -0.22
C THR A 25 3.78 -7.79 -0.39
N GLU A 26 4.31 -8.39 -1.45
CA GLU A 26 5.68 -8.20 -1.90
C GLU A 26 5.67 -7.59 -3.29
N VAL A 27 6.21 -6.38 -3.41
CA VAL A 27 6.21 -5.58 -4.65
C VAL A 27 7.56 -4.89 -4.75
N CYS A 28 8.12 -4.79 -5.96
CA CYS A 28 9.45 -4.23 -6.18
C CYS A 28 10.57 -4.96 -5.42
N GLY A 29 10.41 -6.26 -5.16
CA GLY A 29 11.35 -7.05 -4.34
C GLY A 29 11.34 -6.67 -2.85
N VAL A 30 10.36 -5.87 -2.41
CA VAL A 30 10.21 -5.40 -1.04
C VAL A 30 8.93 -5.98 -0.45
N LYS A 31 9.08 -6.81 0.58
CA LYS A 31 7.97 -7.24 1.41
C LYS A 31 7.49 -6.06 2.24
N ASP A 32 6.18 -5.88 2.35
CA ASP A 32 5.57 -4.81 3.13
C ASP A 32 5.96 -3.40 2.68
N PRO A 33 5.57 -3.02 1.46
CA PRO A 33 6.07 -1.80 0.82
C PRO A 33 5.71 -0.52 1.59
N VAL A 34 4.58 -0.46 2.30
CA VAL A 34 4.23 0.73 3.11
C VAL A 34 5.27 1.01 4.20
N ARG A 35 5.82 -0.05 4.82
CA ARG A 35 6.80 0.08 5.91
C ARG A 35 8.25 0.02 5.43
N ASN A 36 8.53 -0.72 4.36
CA ASN A 36 9.89 -1.06 3.95
C ASN A 36 10.37 -0.38 2.66
N LEU A 37 9.49 0.33 1.93
CA LEU A 37 9.88 1.16 0.79
C LEU A 37 10.09 2.61 1.27
N PRO A 38 11.35 3.11 1.38
CA PRO A 38 11.62 4.34 2.13
C PRO A 38 10.88 5.58 1.63
N TRP A 39 10.80 5.76 0.31
CA TRP A 39 10.13 6.92 -0.28
C TRP A 39 8.60 6.89 -0.06
N LEU A 40 7.99 5.70 -0.06
CA LEU A 40 6.54 5.56 0.13
C LEU A 40 6.20 5.79 1.60
N LYS A 41 6.97 5.19 2.50
CA LYS A 41 6.86 5.42 3.94
C LYS A 41 6.95 6.92 4.26
N ALA A 42 7.94 7.61 3.72
CA ALA A 42 8.12 9.04 3.94
C ALA A 42 6.92 9.88 3.47
N LYS A 43 6.34 9.56 2.30
CA LYS A 43 5.14 10.26 1.80
C LYS A 43 3.92 10.03 2.68
N ILE A 44 3.70 8.79 3.11
CA ILE A 44 2.59 8.44 4.00
C ILE A 44 2.76 9.12 5.37
N ASP A 45 3.98 9.12 5.92
CA ASP A 45 4.26 9.76 7.21
C ASP A 45 4.12 11.29 7.17
N SER A 46 4.46 11.93 6.04
CA SER A 46 4.17 13.36 5.81
C SER A 46 2.67 13.62 5.88
N LEU A 47 1.87 12.85 5.15
CA LEU A 47 0.41 13.00 5.19
C LEU A 47 -0.18 12.71 6.58
N LYS A 48 0.34 11.74 7.31
CA LYS A 48 -0.07 11.49 8.72
C LYS A 48 0.19 12.70 9.60
N THR A 49 1.35 13.35 9.42
CA THR A 49 1.71 14.57 10.15
C THR A 49 0.74 15.70 9.81
N GLU A 50 0.30 15.78 8.56
CA GLU A 50 -0.67 16.75 8.05
C GLU A 50 -2.14 16.35 8.32
N LYS A 51 -2.38 15.15 8.87
CA LYS A 51 -3.72 14.55 9.08
C LYS A 51 -4.53 14.43 7.78
N GLN A 52 -3.87 14.02 6.70
CA GLN A 52 -4.45 13.83 5.37
C GLN A 52 -4.25 12.41 4.82
N ASP A 53 -3.71 11.49 5.63
CA ASP A 53 -3.42 10.13 5.18
C ASP A 53 -4.69 9.30 4.94
N ASP A 54 -5.82 9.69 5.52
CA ASP A 54 -7.16 9.16 5.26
C ASP A 54 -7.67 9.47 3.85
N MET A 55 -7.17 10.56 3.24
CA MET A 55 -7.46 10.95 1.86
C MET A 55 -6.60 10.22 0.83
N LEU A 56 -5.57 9.51 1.27
CA LEU A 56 -4.68 8.78 0.37
C LEU A 56 -5.21 7.38 0.10
N MET A 57 -5.16 6.97 -1.17
CA MET A 57 -5.25 5.59 -1.59
C MET A 57 -4.01 5.21 -2.42
N VAL A 58 -3.37 4.09 -2.05
CA VAL A 58 -2.24 3.54 -2.81
C VAL A 58 -2.62 2.17 -3.35
N THR A 59 -2.69 2.06 -4.67
CA THR A 59 -2.98 0.81 -5.37
C THR A 59 -1.74 0.36 -6.14
N VAL A 60 -1.37 -0.91 -6.01
CA VAL A 60 -0.30 -1.50 -6.83
C VAL A 60 -0.87 -1.81 -8.20
N GLY A 61 -0.20 -1.34 -9.25
CA GLY A 61 -0.53 -1.59 -10.65
C GLY A 61 0.67 -2.12 -11.44
N LYS A 62 0.49 -2.22 -12.76
CA LYS A 62 1.58 -2.54 -13.69
C LYS A 62 1.53 -1.67 -14.94
N ILE A 63 2.71 -1.31 -15.43
CA ILE A 63 2.93 -0.72 -16.77
C ILE A 63 4.03 -1.54 -17.42
N LYS A 64 3.77 -2.16 -18.58
CA LYS A 64 4.74 -3.03 -19.28
C LYS A 64 5.37 -4.08 -18.36
N ASP A 65 4.54 -4.77 -17.59
CA ASP A 65 4.92 -5.76 -16.57
C ASP A 65 5.75 -5.25 -15.38
N GLU A 66 6.12 -3.97 -15.35
CA GLU A 66 6.79 -3.36 -14.21
C GLU A 66 5.78 -2.92 -13.16
N TYR A 67 6.04 -3.25 -11.89
CA TYR A 67 5.22 -2.79 -10.79
C TYR A 67 5.33 -1.27 -10.60
N VAL A 68 4.17 -0.65 -10.42
CA VAL A 68 4.04 0.78 -10.13
C VAL A 68 3.02 1.01 -9.02
N PHE A 69 3.07 2.19 -8.41
CA PHE A 69 2.14 2.61 -7.36
C PHE A 69 1.29 3.76 -7.88
N ASP A 70 -0.01 3.52 -8.06
CA ASP A 70 -0.99 4.59 -8.22
C ASP A 70 -1.24 5.23 -6.86
N TYR A 71 -0.82 6.49 -6.74
CA TYR A 71 -0.92 7.32 -5.55
C TYR A 71 -2.02 8.36 -5.81
N THR A 72 -3.21 8.09 -5.29
CA THR A 72 -4.39 8.92 -5.54
C THR A 72 -4.86 9.56 -4.24
N MET A 73 -4.97 10.89 -4.23
CA MET A 73 -5.67 11.62 -3.18
C MET A 73 -7.15 11.79 -3.55
N THR A 74 -8.07 11.68 -2.60
CA THR A 74 -9.53 11.78 -2.84
C THR A 74 -9.97 13.10 -3.48
N TYR A 75 -9.24 14.20 -3.24
CA TYR A 75 -9.53 15.50 -3.85
C TYR A 75 -9.02 15.63 -5.30
N MET A 76 -8.24 14.67 -5.81
CA MET A 76 -7.76 14.71 -7.19
C MET A 76 -8.87 14.27 -8.14
N SER A 77 -9.28 15.17 -9.03
CA SER A 77 -10.27 14.89 -10.08
C SER A 77 -9.66 14.14 -11.27
N CYS A 78 -9.07 12.98 -11.03
CA CYS A 78 -8.47 12.14 -12.08
C CYS A 78 -8.71 10.65 -11.81
N HIS A 79 -8.75 9.86 -12.88
CA HIS A 79 -8.82 8.41 -12.78
C HIS A 79 -7.47 7.81 -12.34
N VAL A 80 -6.37 8.42 -12.79
CA VAL A 80 -4.99 8.21 -12.31
C VAL A 80 -4.23 9.53 -12.46
N CYS A 81 -3.60 10.02 -11.38
CA CYS A 81 -2.86 11.29 -11.40
C CYS A 81 -1.36 11.12 -11.21
N VAL A 82 -1.00 10.39 -10.16
CA VAL A 82 0.38 10.33 -9.69
C VAL A 82 0.77 8.88 -9.61
N VAL A 83 1.68 8.48 -10.47
CA VAL A 83 2.18 7.11 -10.53
C VAL A 83 3.65 7.12 -10.24
N TYR A 84 4.06 6.29 -9.30
CA TYR A 84 5.46 6.13 -8.93
C TYR A 84 5.98 4.77 -9.36
N ARG A 85 7.23 4.75 -9.81
CA ARG A 85 8.01 3.54 -10.02
C ARG A 85 8.54 3.01 -8.70
N CYS A 86 9.09 1.80 -8.72
CA CYS A 86 9.72 1.16 -7.55
C CYS A 86 10.79 2.03 -6.86
N ASP A 87 11.55 2.79 -7.64
CA ASP A 87 12.60 3.70 -7.15
C ASP A 87 12.07 5.03 -6.60
N GLY A 88 10.76 5.28 -6.70
CA GLY A 88 10.11 6.52 -6.25
C GLY A 88 10.12 7.65 -7.29
N SER A 89 10.65 7.41 -8.49
CA SER A 89 10.52 8.34 -9.61
C SER A 89 9.08 8.36 -10.15
N ARG A 90 8.65 9.50 -10.69
CA ARG A 90 7.31 9.64 -11.27
C ARG A 90 7.29 9.07 -12.68
N VAL A 91 6.23 8.32 -13.00
CA VAL A 91 5.93 7.93 -14.38
C VAL A 91 5.36 9.14 -15.12
N ASP A 92 5.90 9.41 -16.30
CA ASP A 92 5.32 10.39 -17.23
C ASP A 92 4.20 9.73 -18.04
N LEU A 93 2.98 9.90 -17.56
CA LEU A 93 1.78 9.32 -18.16
C LEU A 93 1.49 9.83 -19.58
N SER A 94 2.00 11.01 -19.94
CA SER A 94 1.81 11.59 -21.29
C SER A 94 2.58 10.84 -22.37
N LYS A 95 3.58 10.03 -21.97
CA LYS A 95 4.41 9.22 -22.87
C LYS A 95 3.88 7.80 -23.07
N LEU A 96 2.83 7.41 -22.35
CA LEU A 96 2.22 6.10 -22.53
C LEU A 96 1.39 6.09 -23.81
N SER A 97 1.44 4.98 -24.54
CA SER A 97 0.46 4.73 -25.60
C SER A 97 -0.94 4.57 -25.01
N GLN A 98 -1.97 4.70 -25.85
CA GLN A 98 -3.35 4.48 -25.41
C GLN A 98 -3.54 3.07 -24.82
N THR A 99 -2.98 2.04 -25.47
CA THR A 99 -3.06 0.66 -24.99
C THR A 99 -2.34 0.49 -23.64
N GLU A 100 -1.15 1.08 -23.48
CA GLU A 100 -0.42 1.03 -22.20
C GLU A 100 -1.21 1.70 -21.07
N MET A 101 -1.86 2.82 -21.37
CA MET A 101 -2.71 3.52 -20.42
C MET A 101 -3.94 2.67 -20.02
N GLU A 102 -4.62 2.07 -21.00
CA GLU A 102 -5.80 1.23 -20.76
C GLU A 102 -5.45 -0.02 -19.93
N GLU A 103 -4.34 -0.68 -20.25
CA GLU A 103 -3.84 -1.81 -19.48
C GLU A 103 -3.52 -1.41 -18.04
N PHE A 104 -2.82 -0.28 -17.87
CA PHE A 104 -2.50 0.24 -16.56
C PHE A 104 -3.75 0.55 -15.75
N VAL A 105 -4.71 1.30 -16.30
CA VAL A 105 -5.99 1.63 -15.64
C VAL A 105 -6.72 0.36 -15.22
N ARG A 106 -6.72 -0.68 -16.07
CA ARG A 106 -7.30 -1.98 -15.73
C ARG A 106 -6.62 -2.61 -14.50
N THR A 107 -5.31 -2.44 -14.33
CA THR A 107 -4.58 -2.96 -13.15
C THR A 107 -4.82 -2.17 -11.87
N VAL A 108 -5.35 -0.95 -11.91
CA VAL A 108 -5.58 -0.13 -10.71
C VAL A 108 -7.05 0.15 -10.41
N ARG A 109 -7.94 -0.03 -11.39
CA ARG A 109 -9.39 0.22 -11.26
C ARG A 109 -10.29 -0.94 -11.66
N GLY A 110 -9.78 -1.95 -12.38
CA GLY A 110 -10.63 -3.02 -12.90
C GLY A 110 -11.15 -3.95 -11.81
N GLU A 111 -12.43 -4.29 -11.85
CA GLU A 111 -13.12 -5.05 -10.78
C GLU A 111 -12.43 -6.37 -10.41
N LYS A 112 -11.90 -7.09 -11.42
CA LYS A 112 -11.24 -8.40 -11.25
C LYS A 112 -9.72 -8.38 -11.48
N THR A 113 -9.20 -7.24 -11.92
CA THR A 113 -7.81 -7.07 -12.37
C THR A 113 -7.05 -6.04 -11.56
N ARG A 114 -7.75 -5.33 -10.66
CA ARG A 114 -7.15 -4.36 -9.76
C ARG A 114 -6.17 -5.07 -8.82
N GLY A 115 -4.94 -4.57 -8.78
CA GLY A 115 -3.93 -5.00 -7.84
C GLY A 115 -4.26 -4.57 -6.41
N PRO A 116 -3.47 -5.02 -5.43
CA PRO A 116 -3.75 -4.79 -4.03
C PRO A 116 -3.76 -3.29 -3.70
N VAL A 117 -4.78 -2.87 -2.95
CA VAL A 117 -4.80 -1.57 -2.27
C VAL A 117 -4.00 -1.74 -0.98
N ILE A 118 -2.81 -1.15 -0.94
CA ILE A 118 -1.88 -1.27 0.18
C ILE A 118 -2.02 -0.12 1.19
N TRP A 119 -2.70 0.97 0.81
CA TRP A 119 -3.08 2.06 1.70
C TRP A 119 -4.48 2.61 1.33
N PRO A 120 -5.35 2.93 2.31
CA PRO A 120 -5.17 2.76 3.75
C PRO A 120 -5.05 1.28 4.14
N GLU A 121 -4.33 1.00 5.22
CA GLU A 121 -4.18 -0.36 5.73
C GLU A 121 -5.50 -0.81 6.39
N LYS A 122 -6.26 -1.63 5.67
CA LYS A 122 -7.42 -2.36 6.21
C LYS A 122 -7.02 -3.75 6.69
#